data_AF-A0A966VRE9-F1
#
_entry.id   AF-A0A966VRE9-F1
#
_cell.length_a   1.000
_cell.length_b   1.000
_cell.length_c   1.000
_cell.angle_alpha   90.00
_cell.angle_beta   90.00
_cell.angle_gamma   90.00
#
_symmetry.space_group_name_H-M   'P 1'
#
loop_
_entity.id
_entity.type
_entity.pdbx_description
1 polymer ?
#
loop_
_entity_poly.entity_id
_entity_poly.type
_entity_poly.pdbx_seq_one_letter_code
_entity_poly.pdbx_strand_id
1 'polypeptide(L)' 'MEKFVDRLFEICGQSLTKTKIRQLIDQGYCTLNGTIHRIATTPCKRGDRVEILKKEPQLQIPKLSSMPIVYE' A
#
# COMPACT_ATOMS: atom_id res chain seq x y z
N MET A 1 2.15 -7.96 -22.40
CA MET A 1 1.79 -8.15 -20.98
C MET A 1 2.37 -6.98 -20.21
N GLU A 2 1.52 -6.22 -19.52
CA GLU A 2 1.99 -5.14 -18.63
C GLU A 2 2.32 -5.75 -17.26
N LYS A 3 3.32 -5.18 -16.57
CA LYS A 3 3.64 -5.60 -15.20
C LYS A 3 2.73 -4.88 -14.22
N PHE A 4 2.36 -5.55 -13.14
CA PHE A 4 1.53 -4.96 -12.08
C PHE A 4 2.07 -3.64 -11.54
N VAL A 5 3.39 -3.55 -11.34
CA VAL A 5 4.06 -2.32 -10.89
C VAL A 5 3.90 -1.15 -11.87
N ASP A 6 4.05 -1.38 -13.18
CA ASP A 6 3.94 -0.30 -14.16
C ASP A 6 2.51 0.22 -14.25
N ARG A 7 1.51 -0.67 -14.10
CA ARG A 7 0.10 -0.28 -14.04
C ARG A 7 -0.23 0.55 -12.81
N LEU A 8 0.26 0.13 -11.65
CA LEU A 8 0.13 0.89 -10.41
C LEU A 8 0.84 2.25 -10.50
N PHE A 9 1.96 2.32 -11.20
CA PHE A 9 2.68 3.57 -11.41
C PHE A 9 1.93 4.55 -12.31
N GLU A 10 1.27 4.06 -13.37
CA GLU A 10 0.34 4.87 -14.18
C GLU A 10 -0.82 5.41 -13.34
N ILE A 11 -1.44 4.57 -12.50
CA ILE A 11 -2.60 4.95 -11.68
C ILE A 11 -2.21 5.95 -10.58
N CYS A 12 -1.07 5.75 -9.92
CA CYS A 12 -0.60 6.63 -8.87
C CYS A 12 0.00 7.94 -9.37
N GLY A 13 0.31 8.07 -10.66
CA GLY A 13 0.76 9.29 -11.33
C GLY A 13 1.72 10.17 -10.51
N GLN A 14 3.04 9.99 -10.66
CA GLN A 14 4.12 10.70 -9.94
C GLN A 14 4.06 10.73 -8.39
N SER A 15 2.94 10.38 -7.75
CA SER A 15 2.76 10.44 -6.30
C SER A 15 3.56 9.35 -5.58
N LEU A 16 3.84 8.24 -6.25
CA LEU A 16 4.64 7.14 -5.72
C LEU A 16 5.72 6.67 -6.70
N THR A 17 6.91 6.42 -6.18
CA THR A 17 8.03 5.82 -6.92
C THR A 17 7.79 4.33 -7.16
N LYS A 18 8.32 3.77 -8.27
CA LYS A 18 8.24 2.32 -8.56
C LYS A 18 8.72 1.44 -7.39
N THR A 19 9.71 1.89 -6.64
CA THR A 19 10.23 1.20 -5.45
C THR A 19 9.19 1.11 -4.33
N LYS A 20 8.48 2.21 -4.05
CA LYS A 20 7.44 2.27 -3.01
C LYS A 20 6.23 1.44 -3.39
N ILE A 21 5.86 1.45 -4.67
CA ILE A 21 4.82 0.57 -5.23
C ILE A 21 5.22 -0.89 -5.06
N ARG A 22 6.47 -1.25 -5.35
CA ARG A 22 6.97 -2.62 -5.16
C ARG A 22 6.88 -3.06 -3.69
N GLN A 23 7.21 -2.17 -2.76
CA GLN A 23 7.04 -2.41 -1.32
C GLN A 23 5.57 -2.59 -0.93
N LEU A 24 4.65 -1.77 -1.46
CA LEU A 24 3.22 -1.90 -1.18
C LEU A 24 2.66 -3.23 -1.69
N ILE A 25 3.09 -3.65 -2.88
CA ILE A 25 2.72 -4.95 -3.43
C ILE A 25 3.26 -6.06 -2.53
N ASP A 26 4.55 -6.03 -2.18
CA ASP A 26 5.20 -7.03 -1.32
C ASP A 26 4.49 -7.18 0.03
N GLN A 27 4.09 -6.04 0.62
CA GLN A 27 3.33 -5.98 1.87
C GLN A 27 1.86 -6.41 1.72
N GLY A 28 1.35 -6.60 0.51
CA GLY A 28 -0.03 -7.00 0.24
C GLY A 28 -1.05 -5.87 0.36
N TYR A 29 -0.62 -4.61 0.19
CA TYR A 29 -1.49 -3.43 0.15
C TYR A 29 -2.05 -3.13 -1.24
N CYS A 30 -1.89 -4.04 -2.20
CA CYS A 30 -2.43 -3.88 -3.55
C CYS A 30 -3.32 -5.07 -3.90
N THR A 31 -4.47 -4.76 -4.50
CA THR A 31 -5.42 -5.75 -5.02
C THR A 31 -5.55 -5.63 -6.52
N LEU A 32 -5.54 -6.77 -7.20
CA LEU A 32 -5.86 -6.91 -8.61
C LEU A 32 -7.15 -7.71 -8.73
N ASN A 33 -8.18 -7.12 -9.33
CA ASN A 33 -9.54 -7.68 -9.42
C ASN A 33 -10.08 -8.17 -8.07
N GLY A 34 -9.82 -7.43 -6.98
CA GLY A 34 -10.22 -7.81 -5.62
C GLY A 34 -9.38 -8.93 -4.98
N THR A 35 -8.37 -9.46 -5.66
CA THR A 35 -7.44 -10.45 -5.11
C THR A 35 -6.15 -9.75 -4.68
N ILE A 36 -5.65 -10.05 -3.47
CA ILE A 36 -4.38 -9.47 -3.00
C ILE A 36 -3.23 -10.19 -3.71
N HIS A 37 -2.45 -9.44 -4.49
CA HIS A 37 -1.25 -9.95 -5.14
C HIS A 37 -0.02 -9.39 -4.43
N ARG A 38 0.84 -10.29 -3.93
CA ARG A 38 2.12 -9.93 -3.31
C ARG A 38 3.31 -9.92 -4.26
N ILE A 39 3.05 -10.17 -5.55
CA ILE A 39 4.09 -10.37 -6.56
C ILE A 39 4.05 -9.19 -7.53
N ALA A 40 5.06 -8.34 -7.48
CA ALA A 40 5.19 -7.16 -8.35
C ALA A 40 5.35 -7.49 -9.84
N THR A 41 5.85 -8.70 -10.14
CA THR A 41 6.00 -9.22 -11.50
C THR A 41 4.76 -9.95 -12.01
N THR A 42 3.66 -9.94 -11.25
CA THR A 42 2.40 -10.52 -11.72
C THR A 42 2.03 -9.87 -13.05
N PRO A 43 1.76 -10.67 -14.10
CA PRO A 43 1.31 -10.13 -15.37
C PRO A 43 -0.12 -9.59 -15.21
N CYS A 44 -0.33 -8.37 -15.68
CA CYS A 44 -1.63 -7.71 -15.71
C CYS A 44 -2.05 -7.43 -17.14
N LYS A 45 -3.34 -7.52 -17.39
CA LYS A 45 -3.97 -7.18 -18.67
C LYS A 45 -4.62 -5.81 -18.58
N ARG A 46 -4.67 -5.14 -19.73
CA ARG A 46 -5.35 -3.86 -19.91
C ARG A 46 -6.87 -4.10 -19.76
N GLY A 47 -7.40 -3.82 -18.57
CA GLY A 47 -8.77 -4.16 -18.17
C GLY A 47 -8.88 -4.70 -16.75
N ASP A 48 -7.76 -5.19 -16.18
CA ASP A 48 -7.73 -5.57 -14.77
C ASP A 48 -7.88 -4.34 -13.88
N ARG A 49 -8.75 -4.45 -12.88
CA ARG A 49 -9.01 -3.41 -11.89
C ARG A 49 -7.97 -3.49 -10.79
N VAL A 50 -7.14 -2.46 -10.70
CA VAL A 50 -6.05 -2.39 -9.74
C VAL A 50 -6.37 -1.34 -8.69
N GLU A 51 -6.34 -1.73 -7.42
CA GLU A 51 -6.67 -0.87 -6.30
C GLU A 51 -5.56 -0.96 -5.24
N ILE A 52 -5.19 0.20 -4.68
CA ILE A 52 -4.26 0.27 -3.55
C ILE A 52 -5.11 0.38 -2.29
N LEU A 53 -5.01 -0.61 -1.43
CA LEU A 53 -5.60 -0.60 -0.11
C LEU A 53 -4.89 0.49 0.70
N LYS A 54 -5.52 1.68 0.83
CA LYS A 54 -5.10 2.77 1.75
C LYS A 54 -5.27 2.39 3.23
N LYS A 55 -5.10 1.12 3.59
CA LYS A 55 -4.80 0.77 4.98
C LYS A 55 -3.36 1.18 5.20
N GLU A 56 -3.13 2.48 5.39
CA GLU A 56 -2.03 2.86 6.26
C GLU A 56 -2.20 1.99 7.52
N PRO A 57 -1.16 1.31 8.03
CA PRO A 57 -1.14 1.14 9.46
C PRO A 57 -1.20 2.58 9.96
N GLN A 58 -2.37 2.99 10.46
CA GLN A 58 -2.35 3.96 11.53
C GLN A 58 -1.42 3.30 12.55
N LEU A 59 -0.16 3.73 12.55
CA LEU A 59 0.65 3.74 13.74
C LEU A 59 -0.20 4.54 14.73
N GLN A 60 -1.16 3.86 15.36
CA GLN A 60 -1.60 4.17 16.69
C GLN A 60 -0.33 4.00 17.51
N ILE A 61 0.52 5.02 17.47
CA ILE A 61 1.33 5.37 18.61
C ILE A 61 0.26 5.55 19.69
N PRO A 62 0.15 4.65 20.69
CA PRO A 62 -0.70 4.96 21.81
C PRO A 62 -0.18 6.30 22.31
N LYS A 63 -1.02 7.35 22.22
CA LYS A 63 -0.75 8.60 22.93
C LYS A 63 -0.61 8.17 24.37
N LEU A 64 0.64 8.03 24.84
CA LEU A 64 0.97 7.75 26.21
C LEU A 64 0.34 8.91 26.97
N SER A 65 -0.85 8.66 27.53
CA SER A 65 -1.60 9.69 28.24
C SER A 65 -0.68 10.14 29.36
N SER A 66 -0.22 11.38 29.26
CA SER A 66 0.46 12.10 30.32
C SER A 66 -0.39 12.01 31.57
N MET A 67 -0.08 11.04 32.44
CA MET A 67 -0.56 11.04 33.80
C MET A 67 0.16 12.16 34.54
N PRO A 68 -0.55 13.11 35.17
CA PRO A 68 0.09 14.00 36.12
C PRO A 68 0.52 13.15 37.32
N ILE A 69 1.82 13.17 37.62
CA ILE A 69 2.34 12.61 38.87
C ILE A 69 1.79 13.52 39.98
N VAL A 70 0.78 13.03 40.69
CA VAL A 70 0.33 13.63 41.95
C VAL A 70 1.29 13.13 43.02
N TYR A 71 2.10 14.03 43.57
CA TYR A 71 2.83 13.76 44.80
C TYR A 71 1.88 14.07 45.96
N GLU A 72 1.54 13.05 46.76
CA GLU A 72 1.06 13.22 48.13
C GLU A 72 2.24 13.27 49.10
#